data_AF-A0A4P6F9E8-F1
#
_entry.id   AF-A0A4P6F9E8-F1
#
_cell.length_a   1.000
_cell.length_b   1.000
_cell.length_c   1.000
_cell.angle_alpha   90.00
_cell.angle_beta   90.00
_cell.angle_gamma   90.00
#
_symmetry.space_group_name_H-M   'P 1'
#
loop_
_entity.id
_entity.type
_entity.pdbx_description
1 polymer ?
#
loop_
_entity_poly.entity_id
_entity_poly.type
_entity_poly.pdbx_seq_one_letter_code
_entity_poly.pdbx_strand_id
1 'polypeptide(L)'
;MTETVVIAAWNPWPLIFPVLIALAGVALSIVGTRRRSKPVREGGYVAFLVGALALAAMTWSLSGMWDSGARTDALARLGIEHPVYSGDFTLYDDALAPIAFTGERDGEPVRGVLVQVEGERWEVRTRE
;
A
#
# COMPACT_ATOMS: atom_id res chain seq x y z
N MET A 1 -25.64 11.35 -1.71
CA MET A 1 -26.09 10.29 -0.77
C MET A 1 -24.91 9.85 0.10
N THR A 2 -25.14 9.15 1.21
CA THR A 2 -24.06 8.63 2.07
C THR A 2 -24.19 7.11 2.18
N GLU A 3 -23.15 6.40 1.77
CA GLU A 3 -23.08 4.93 1.76
C GLU A 3 -21.81 4.47 2.48
N THR A 4 -21.83 3.34 3.18
CA THR A 4 -20.65 2.83 3.91
C THR A 4 -20.06 1.61 3.22
N VAL A 5 -18.74 1.60 3.04
CA VAL A 5 -17.98 0.49 2.44
C VAL A 5 -16.85 0.04 3.36
N VAL A 6 -16.49 -1.24 3.23
CA VAL A 6 -15.32 -1.82 3.91
C VAL A 6 -14.19 -1.92 2.89
N ILE A 7 -13.07 -1.27 3.20
CA ILE A 7 -11.84 -1.32 2.40
C ILE A 7 -10.81 -2.11 3.19
N ALA A 8 -10.48 -3.30 2.70
CA ALA A 8 -9.56 -4.20 3.38
C ALA A 8 -8.17 -3.57 3.56
N ALA A 9 -7.58 -3.78 4.74
CA ALA A 9 -6.23 -3.35 5.04
C ALA A 9 -5.22 -3.99 4.08
N TRP A 10 -4.12 -3.28 3.87
CA TRP A 10 -3.05 -3.75 3.01
C TRP A 10 -2.47 -5.08 3.50
N ASN A 11 -2.38 -6.05 2.58
CA ASN A 11 -1.74 -7.34 2.84
C ASN A 11 -0.25 -7.29 2.46
N PRO A 12 0.68 -7.33 3.44
CA PRO A 12 2.11 -7.19 3.19
C PRO A 12 2.78 -8.50 2.72
N TRP A 13 2.03 -9.53 2.33
CA TRP A 13 2.61 -10.83 1.95
C TRP A 13 3.78 -10.77 0.95
N PRO A 14 3.83 -9.87 -0.07
CA PRO A 14 4.95 -9.84 -1.00
C PRO A 14 6.25 -9.38 -0.35
N LEU A 15 6.20 -8.76 0.84
CA LEU A 15 7.38 -8.39 1.61
C LEU A 15 8.14 -9.59 2.16
N ILE A 16 7.56 -10.79 2.12
CA ILE A 16 8.27 -11.99 2.58
C ILE A 16 9.55 -12.23 1.79
N PHE A 17 9.58 -11.92 0.49
CA PHE A 17 10.75 -12.12 -0.37
C PHE A 17 11.94 -11.23 0.03
N PRO A 18 11.81 -9.88 0.13
CA PRO A 18 12.92 -9.05 0.58
C PRO A 18 13.36 -9.36 2.02
N VAL A 19 12.45 -9.77 2.91
CA VAL A 19 12.79 -10.25 4.26
C VAL A 19 13.67 -11.50 4.18
N LEU A 20 13.30 -12.50 3.39
CA LEU A 20 14.09 -13.73 3.22
C LEU A 20 15.48 -13.44 2.65
N ILE A 21 15.58 -12.52 1.69
CA ILE A 21 16.88 -12.07 1.13
C ILE A 21 17.73 -11.42 2.21
N ALA A 22 17.16 -10.53 3.02
CA ALA A 22 17.87 -9.88 4.12
C ALA A 22 18.38 -10.90 5.14
N LEU A 23 17.54 -11.86 5.55
CA LEU A 23 17.93 -12.95 6.47
C LEU A 23 19.02 -13.84 5.89
N ALA A 24 18.95 -14.19 4.60
CA ALA A 24 19.99 -14.94 3.91
C ALA A 24 21.32 -14.16 3.88
N GLY A 25 21.27 -12.85 3.66
CA GLY A 25 22.45 -11.97 3.72
C GLY A 25 23.11 -11.97 5.10
N VAL A 26 22.31 -11.86 6.17
CA VAL A 26 22.81 -11.99 7.56
C VAL A 26 23.46 -13.34 7.79
N ALA A 27 22.82 -14.44 7.37
CA ALA A 27 23.36 -15.78 7.52
C ALA A 27 24.70 -15.94 6.78
N LEU A 28 24.79 -15.46 5.54
CA LEU A 28 26.03 -15.47 4.75
C LEU A 28 27.13 -14.63 5.41
N SER A 29 26.80 -13.48 5.98
CA SER A 29 27.77 -12.64 6.69
C SER A 29 28.35 -13.35 7.91
N ILE A 30 27.51 -14.01 8.71
CA ILE A 30 27.93 -14.80 9.87
C ILE A 30 28.81 -15.97 9.44
N VAL A 31 28.40 -16.73 8.42
CA VAL A 31 29.16 -17.87 7.88
C VAL A 31 30.50 -17.42 7.33
N GLY A 32 30.52 -16.32 6.56
CA GLY A 32 31.74 -15.73 6.01
C GLY A 32 32.72 -15.30 7.11
N THR A 33 32.21 -14.70 8.18
CA THR A 33 33.01 -14.33 9.35
C THR A 33 33.60 -15.55 10.05
N ARG A 34 32.78 -16.58 10.32
CA ARG A 34 33.25 -17.82 10.97
C ARG A 34 34.29 -18.57 10.12
N ARG A 35 34.13 -18.58 8.79
CA ARG A 35 35.06 -19.22 7.86
C ARG A 35 36.25 -18.33 7.46
N ARG A 36 36.37 -17.12 8.02
CA ARG A 36 37.37 -16.09 7.63
C ARG A 36 37.39 -15.80 6.12
N SER A 37 36.26 -16.00 5.44
CA SER A 37 36.11 -15.77 4.01
C SER A 37 35.56 -14.37 3.76
N LYS A 38 36.45 -13.46 3.36
CA LYS A 38 36.10 -12.09 2.96
C LYS A 38 35.00 -12.04 1.88
N PRO A 39 35.08 -12.79 0.75
CA PRO A 39 34.05 -12.69 -0.29
C PRO A 39 32.67 -13.14 0.17
N VAL A 40 32.59 -14.18 1.00
CA VAL A 40 31.30 -14.67 1.54
C VAL A 40 30.69 -13.65 2.49
N ARG A 41 31.52 -13.02 3.34
CA ARG A 41 31.06 -12.00 4.28
C ARG A 41 30.54 -10.76 3.57
N GLU A 42 31.30 -10.27 2.58
CA GLU A 42 30.92 -9.10 1.78
C GLU A 42 29.69 -9.37 0.92
N GLY A 43 29.58 -10.56 0.33
CA GLY A 43 28.36 -10.99 -0.35
C GLY A 43 27.13 -10.98 0.58
N GLY A 44 27.30 -11.40 1.83
CA GLY A 44 26.27 -11.31 2.85
C GLY A 44 25.81 -9.87 3.14
N TYR A 45 26.76 -8.92 3.24
CA TYR A 45 26.43 -7.50 3.42
C TYR A 45 25.66 -6.93 2.23
N VAL A 46 26.09 -7.24 1.00
CA VAL A 46 25.40 -6.78 -0.21
C VAL A 46 23.99 -7.36 -0.26
N ALA A 47 23.82 -8.66 -0.01
CA ALA A 47 22.52 -9.31 0.02
C ALA A 47 21.59 -8.70 1.08
N PHE A 48 22.11 -8.39 2.27
CA PHE A 48 21.34 -7.71 3.31
C PHE A 48 20.88 -6.31 2.86
N LEU A 49 21.79 -5.50 2.32
CA LEU A 49 21.47 -4.14 1.85
C LEU A 49 20.44 -4.16 0.72
N VAL A 50 20.57 -5.09 -0.23
CA VAL A 50 19.60 -5.28 -1.32
C VAL A 50 18.24 -5.68 -0.76
N GLY A 51 18.19 -6.64 0.17
CA GLY A 51 16.93 -7.06 0.82
C GLY A 51 16.27 -5.92 1.60
N ALA A 52 17.03 -5.14 2.38
CA ALA A 52 16.52 -4.02 3.14
C ALA A 52 16.00 -2.88 2.24
N LEU A 53 16.74 -2.54 1.17
CA LEU A 53 16.33 -1.52 0.22
C LEU A 53 15.08 -1.95 -0.55
N ALA A 54 15.03 -3.21 -0.99
CA ALA A 54 13.87 -3.78 -1.64
C ALA A 54 12.65 -3.78 -0.70
N LEU A 55 12.83 -4.11 0.58
CA LEU A 55 11.76 -4.06 1.57
C LEU A 55 11.15 -2.66 1.68
N ALA A 56 11.99 -1.63 1.80
CA ALA A 56 11.55 -0.24 1.89
C ALA A 56 10.82 0.21 0.61
N ALA A 57 11.42 -0.05 -0.56
CA ALA A 57 10.86 0.32 -1.85
C ALA A 57 9.52 -0.40 -2.12
N MET A 58 9.46 -1.71 -1.84
CA MET A 58 8.24 -2.50 -2.01
C MET A 58 7.16 -2.09 -1.03
N THR A 59 7.49 -1.79 0.23
CA THR A 59 6.50 -1.31 1.21
C THR A 59 5.84 -0.04 0.70
N TRP A 60 6.65 0.94 0.26
CA TRP A 60 6.15 2.20 -0.26
C TRP A 60 5.29 2.03 -1.52
N SER A 61 5.76 1.23 -2.48
CA SER A 61 5.07 1.06 -3.77
C SER A 61 3.82 0.19 -3.67
N LEU A 62 3.90 -0.95 -2.97
CA LEU A 62 2.79 -1.88 -2.84
C LEU A 62 1.67 -1.32 -1.95
N SER A 63 2.00 -0.55 -0.90
CA SER A 63 0.98 0.08 -0.08
C SER A 63 0.15 1.07 -0.89
N GLY A 64 0.80 1.89 -1.74
CA GLY A 64 0.10 2.86 -2.60
C GLY A 64 -0.76 2.21 -3.69
N MET A 65 -0.25 1.16 -4.34
CA MET A 65 -1.03 0.42 -5.35
C MET A 65 -2.24 -0.30 -4.74
N TRP A 66 -2.05 -0.93 -3.57
CA TRP A 66 -3.14 -1.57 -2.85
C TRP A 66 -4.24 -0.59 -2.49
N ASP A 67 -3.87 0.55 -1.90
CA ASP A 67 -4.80 1.58 -1.47
C ASP A 67 -5.66 2.09 -2.63
N SER A 68 -5.05 2.31 -3.80
CA SER A 68 -5.78 2.72 -5.01
C SER A 68 -6.70 1.63 -5.57
N GLY A 69 -6.23 0.37 -5.59
CA GLY A 69 -7.01 -0.77 -6.06
C GLY A 69 -8.20 -1.08 -5.15
N ALA A 70 -7.97 -1.14 -3.85
CA ALA A 70 -9.00 -1.46 -2.86
C ALA A 70 -10.12 -0.40 -2.82
N ARG A 71 -9.79 0.89 -3.00
CA ARG A 71 -10.79 1.96 -3.14
C ARG A 71 -11.62 1.80 -4.41
N THR A 72 -10.98 1.44 -5.51
CA THR A 72 -11.65 1.22 -6.80
C THR A 72 -12.62 0.04 -6.72
N ASP A 73 -12.19 -1.07 -6.14
CA ASP A 73 -13.03 -2.25 -5.93
C ASP A 73 -14.21 -1.94 -4.99
N ALA A 74 -14.02 -1.10 -3.98
CA ALA A 74 -15.08 -0.69 -3.06
C ALA A 74 -16.12 0.21 -3.74
N LEU A 75 -15.69 1.17 -4.56
CA LEU A 75 -16.58 2.04 -5.34
C LEU A 75 -17.33 1.27 -6.43
N ALA A 76 -16.68 0.31 -7.09
CA ALA A 76 -17.32 -0.56 -8.08
C ALA A 76 -18.49 -1.37 -7.48
N ARG A 77 -18.39 -1.80 -6.22
CA ARG A 77 -19.51 -2.46 -5.51
C ARG A 77 -20.72 -1.55 -5.28
N LEU A 78 -20.52 -0.23 -5.31
CA LEU A 78 -21.57 0.77 -5.24
C LEU A 78 -22.04 1.24 -6.63
N GLY A 79 -21.64 0.54 -7.69
CA GLY A 79 -21.95 0.89 -9.08
C GLY A 79 -21.22 2.13 -9.58
N ILE A 80 -20.15 2.57 -8.92
CA ILE A 80 -19.31 3.68 -9.37
C ILE A 80 -18.13 3.11 -10.16
N GLU A 81 -18.14 3.34 -11.46
CA GLU A 81 -17.14 2.89 -12.42
C GLU A 81 -16.09 3.97 -12.67
N HIS A 82 -14.90 3.52 -13.10
CA HIS A 82 -13.76 4.36 -13.49
C HIS A 82 -13.43 5.55 -12.55
N PRO A 83 -13.35 5.34 -11.22
CA PRO A 83 -13.07 6.43 -10.30
C PRO A 83 -11.67 7.01 -10.52
N VAL A 84 -11.60 8.31 -10.71
CA VAL A 84 -10.38 9.12 -10.73
C VAL A 84 -10.28 9.85 -9.39
N TYR A 85 -9.18 9.60 -8.67
CA TYR A 85 -8.93 10.22 -7.38
C TYR A 85 -8.15 11.52 -7.57
N SER A 86 -8.70 12.63 -7.06
CA SER A 86 -7.95 13.88 -6.93
C SER A 86 -7.36 13.92 -5.53
N GLY A 87 -6.09 13.53 -5.42
CA GLY A 87 -5.38 13.54 -4.14
C GLY A 87 -4.70 14.87 -3.88
N ASP A 88 -5.04 15.51 -2.76
CA ASP A 88 -4.08 16.29 -1.99
C ASP A 88 -3.63 15.39 -0.83
N PHE A 89 -2.31 15.24 -0.62
CA PHE A 89 -1.74 14.35 0.41
C PHE A 89 -1.64 15.05 1.78
N THR A 90 -2.55 15.98 2.06
CA THR A 90 -2.53 16.77 3.29
C THR A 90 -3.12 15.96 4.44
N LEU A 91 -2.28 15.54 5.39
CA LEU A 91 -2.71 15.00 6.69
C LEU A 91 -3.53 16.08 7.42
N TYR A 92 -4.77 15.76 7.81
CA TYR A 92 -5.63 16.64 8.59
C TYR A 92 -5.86 16.01 9.97
N ASP A 93 -5.33 16.64 11.02
CA ASP A 93 -5.70 16.44 12.43
C ASP A 93 -5.93 14.96 12.84
N ASP A 94 -4.86 14.16 12.81
CA ASP A 94 -4.85 12.75 13.26
C ASP A 94 -5.80 11.77 12.53
N ALA A 95 -6.45 12.21 11.46
CA ALA A 95 -7.31 11.37 10.59
C ALA A 95 -6.80 11.36 9.14
N LEU A 96 -7.08 10.27 8.42
CA LEU A 96 -6.88 10.25 6.97
C LEU A 96 -7.77 11.32 6.33
N ALA A 97 -7.15 12.24 5.58
CA ALA A 97 -7.90 13.29 4.93
C ALA A 97 -8.93 12.71 3.94
N PRO A 98 -10.10 13.36 3.79
CA PRO A 98 -11.09 12.94 2.82
C PRO A 98 -10.50 12.84 1.41
N ILE A 99 -10.67 11.70 0.76
CA ILE A 99 -10.18 11.50 -0.61
C ILE A 99 -11.31 11.84 -1.58
N ALA A 100 -11.15 12.91 -2.33
CA ALA A 100 -12.08 13.26 -3.39
C ALA A 100 -11.91 12.34 -4.60
N PHE A 101 -13.04 11.96 -5.21
CA PHE A 101 -13.09 11.19 -6.43
C PHE A 101 -14.14 11.72 -7.40
N THR A 102 -13.93 11.46 -8.68
CA THR A 102 -14.93 11.59 -9.74
C THR A 102 -15.03 10.26 -10.47
N GLY A 103 -16.23 9.75 -10.70
CA GLY A 103 -16.46 8.51 -11.45
C GLY A 103 -17.78 8.59 -12.21
N GLU A 104 -18.26 7.44 -12.67
CA GLU A 104 -19.53 7.33 -13.39
C GLU A 104 -20.44 6.31 -12.70
N ARG A 105 -21.74 6.59 -12.60
CA ARG A 105 -22.75 5.66 -12.10
C ARG A 105 -23.90 5.64 -13.10
N ASP A 106 -24.18 4.48 -13.69
CA ASP A 106 -25.21 4.32 -14.73
C ASP A 106 -25.03 5.29 -15.93
N GLY A 107 -23.78 5.65 -16.25
CA GLY A 107 -23.44 6.59 -17.33
C GLY A 107 -23.51 8.07 -16.95
N GLU A 108 -23.90 8.41 -15.71
CA GLU A 108 -23.92 9.78 -15.20
C GLU A 108 -22.66 10.07 -14.36
N PRO A 109 -22.03 11.25 -14.53
CA PRO A 109 -20.85 11.61 -13.75
C PRO A 109 -21.21 11.85 -12.28
N VAL A 110 -20.54 11.14 -11.38
CA VAL A 110 -20.71 11.29 -9.93
C VAL A 110 -19.43 11.82 -9.31
N ARG A 111 -19.58 12.82 -8.44
CA ARG A 111 -18.48 13.33 -7.61
C ARG A 111 -18.73 12.98 -6.16
N GLY A 112 -17.67 12.64 -5.45
CA GLY A 112 -17.80 12.31 -4.05
C GLY A 112 -16.50 12.40 -3.27
N VAL A 113 -16.61 12.11 -1.99
CA VAL A 113 -15.48 12.01 -1.07
C VAL A 113 -15.57 10.71 -0.28
N LEU A 114 -14.43 10.06 -0.11
CA LEU A 114 -14.20 8.93 0.80
C LEU A 114 -13.70 9.48 2.13
N VAL A 115 -14.44 9.24 3.21
CA VAL A 115 -14.08 9.66 4.57
C VAL A 115 -13.88 8.42 5.42
N GLN A 116 -12.69 8.25 6.00
CA GLN A 116 -12.47 7.16 6.93
C GLN A 116 -13.23 7.44 8.23
N VAL A 117 -14.02 6.47 8.70
CA VAL A 117 -14.79 6.59 9.94
C VAL A 117 -14.06 5.88 11.07
N GLU A 118 -13.75 4.59 10.85
CA GLU A 118 -13.10 3.75 11.86
C GLU A 118 -12.43 2.54 11.20
N GLY A 119 -11.12 2.38 11.38
CA GLY A 119 -10.37 1.25 10.84
C GLY A 119 -10.58 1.05 9.33
N GLU A 120 -11.15 -0.08 8.93
CA GLU A 120 -11.45 -0.42 7.54
C GLU A 120 -12.79 0.14 7.02
N ARG A 121 -13.55 0.87 7.85
CA ARG A 121 -14.84 1.45 7.44
C ARG A 121 -14.67 2.84 6.87
N TRP A 122 -15.24 3.02 5.68
CA TRP A 122 -15.22 4.26 4.92
C TRP A 122 -16.64 4.68 4.56
N GLU A 123 -16.91 5.98 4.68
CA GLU A 123 -18.11 6.61 4.15
C GLU A 123 -17.85 7.19 2.77
N VAL A 124 -18.70 6.83 1.82
CA VAL A 124 -18.79 7.41 0.49
C VAL A 124 -19.88 8.46 0.51
N ARG A 125 -19.48 9.72 0.38
CA ARG A 125 -20.41 10.85 0.31
C ARG A 125 -20.44 11.36 -1.11
N THR A 126 -21.53 11.08 -1.84
CA THR A 126 -21.75 11.53 -3.22
C THR A 126 -22.56 12.81 -3.27
N ARG A 127 -22.23 13.69 -4.23
CA ARG A 127 -23.03 14.83 -4.62
C ARG A 127 -23.43 14.63 -6.08
N GLU A 128 -24.72 14.47 -6.33
CA GLU A 128 -25.33 14.52 -7.66
C GLU A 128 -25.27 15.95 -8.21
#